data_AF-A0A2K3YK81-F1
#
_entry.id   AF-A0A2K3YK81-F1
#
_cell.length_a   1.000
_cell.length_b   1.000
_cell.length_c   1.000
_cell.angle_alpha   90.00
_cell.angle_beta   90.00
_cell.angle_gamma   90.00
#
_symmetry.space_group_name_H-M   'P 1'
#
loop_
_entity.id
_entity.type
_entity.pdbx_description
1 polymer ?
#
loop_
_entity_poly.entity_id
_entity_poly.type
_entity_poly.pdbx_seq_one_letter_code
_entity_poly.pdbx_strand_id
1 'polypeptide(L)'
;DVIAIGKINDIYDGEGVTEAIRTKSNMDGMDQLMNVVKKDFKGLSFLNLVDFDALYGHRRDKPGYAQALKDFDERLPELLDNMREDDLLIIT
;
A
#
# COMPACT_ATOMS: atom_id res chain seq x y z
N ASP A 1 -10.63 -8.76 -10.32
CA ASP A 1 -10.79 -7.49 -9.57
C ASP A 1 -9.54 -6.63 -9.65
N VAL A 2 -9.71 -5.32 -9.57
CA VAL A 2 -8.64 -4.32 -9.44
C VAL A 2 -8.97 -3.43 -8.25
N ILE A 3 -8.35 -3.72 -7.11
CA ILE A 3 -8.58 -3.06 -5.83
C ILE A 3 -7.49 -2.00 -5.65
N ALA A 4 -7.85 -0.73 -5.82
CA ALA A 4 -6.96 0.41 -5.65
C ALA A 4 -6.95 0.88 -4.19
N ILE A 5 -5.77 0.94 -3.57
CA ILE A 5 -5.58 1.41 -2.20
C ILE A 5 -4.76 2.70 -2.17
N GLY A 6 -5.24 3.69 -1.43
CA GLY A 6 -4.64 5.01 -1.33
C GLY A 6 -4.90 5.87 -2.56
N LYS A 7 -3.84 6.45 -3.13
CA LYS A 7 -3.93 7.40 -4.26
C LYS A 7 -4.10 6.74 -5.63
N ILE A 8 -4.05 5.42 -5.73
CA ILE A 8 -4.07 4.70 -7.03
C ILE A 8 -5.31 5.08 -7.85
N ASN A 9 -6.51 5.08 -7.26
CA ASN A 9 -7.72 5.44 -8.00
C ASN A 9 -7.64 6.86 -8.60
N ASP A 10 -7.13 7.82 -7.83
CA ASP A 10 -7.00 9.21 -8.29
C ASP A 10 -5.91 9.35 -9.38
N ILE A 11 -4.82 8.57 -9.29
CA ILE A 11 -3.71 8.59 -10.27
C ILE A 11 -4.17 8.10 -11.65
N TYR A 12 -5.04 7.10 -11.67
CA TYR A 12 -5.57 6.49 -12.90
C TYR A 12 -6.97 7.00 -13.28
N ASP A 13 -7.47 8.06 -12.62
CA ASP A 13 -8.82 8.62 -12.83
C ASP A 13 -9.95 7.57 -12.77
N GLY A 14 -9.77 6.54 -11.93
CA GLY A 14 -10.69 5.42 -11.77
C GLY A 14 -10.72 4.41 -12.92
N GLU A 15 -9.93 4.60 -13.97
CA GLU A 15 -9.91 3.70 -15.12
C GLU A 15 -9.45 2.29 -14.74
N GLY A 16 -10.30 1.30 -15.02
CA GLY A 16 -10.05 -0.11 -14.71
C GLY A 16 -10.17 -0.49 -13.23
N VAL A 17 -10.49 0.45 -12.33
CA VAL A 17 -10.65 0.19 -10.89
C VAL A 17 -12.02 -0.41 -10.61
N THR A 18 -12.05 -1.55 -9.90
CA THR A 18 -13.31 -2.18 -9.47
C THR A 18 -13.69 -1.82 -8.03
N GLU A 19 -12.70 -1.57 -7.17
CA GLU A 19 -12.88 -1.12 -5.79
C GLU A 19 -11.80 -0.09 -5.44
N ALA A 20 -12.18 1.01 -4.77
CA ALA A 20 -11.25 2.04 -4.32
C ALA A 20 -11.33 2.23 -2.80
N ILE A 21 -10.19 2.09 -2.11
CA ILE A 21 -10.05 2.23 -0.67
C ILE A 21 -9.12 3.42 -0.39
N ARG A 22 -9.64 4.46 0.28
CA ARG A 22 -8.83 5.63 0.65
C ARG A 22 -8.02 5.37 1.92
N THR A 23 -6.85 5.99 2.00
CA THR A 23 -5.94 5.90 3.14
C THR A 23 -5.55 7.28 3.65
N LYS A 24 -5.15 7.37 4.91
CA LYS A 24 -4.73 8.62 5.58
C LYS A 24 -3.22 8.74 5.78
N SER A 25 -2.51 7.62 5.79
CA SER A 25 -1.06 7.52 5.99
C SER A 25 -0.53 6.20 5.44
N ASN A 26 0.79 6.01 5.48
CA ASN A 26 1.42 4.74 5.11
C ASN A 26 0.97 3.58 6.01
N MET A 27 0.85 3.80 7.32
CA MET A 27 0.40 2.75 8.25
C MET A 27 -1.05 2.35 8.02
N ASP A 28 -1.94 3.31 7.77
CA ASP A 28 -3.31 3.01 7.37
C ASP A 28 -3.34 2.28 6.01
N GLY A 29 -2.45 2.63 5.08
CA GLY A 29 -2.27 1.90 3.83
C GLY A 29 -1.91 0.42 4.02
N MET A 30 -0.98 0.13 4.94
CA MET A 30 -0.64 -1.24 5.31
C MET A 30 -1.81 -1.96 5.99
N ASP A 31 -2.58 -1.28 6.85
CA ASP A 31 -3.78 -1.86 7.47
C ASP A 31 -4.85 -2.22 6.44
N GLN A 32 -5.08 -1.34 5.45
CA GLN A 32 -6.01 -1.63 4.36
C GLN A 32 -5.52 -2.75 3.45
N LEU A 33 -4.21 -2.83 3.19
CA LEU A 33 -3.64 -3.97 2.47
C LEU A 33 -3.89 -5.29 3.21
N MET A 34 -3.68 -5.31 4.53
CA MET A 34 -3.97 -6.51 5.35
C MET A 34 -5.45 -6.89 5.33
N ASN A 35 -6.35 -5.91 5.28
CA ASN A 35 -7.78 -6.18 5.08
C ASN A 35 -8.04 -6.81 3.71
N VAL A 36 -7.36 -6.36 2.65
CA VAL A 36 -7.53 -6.89 1.29
C VAL A 36 -6.93 -8.28 1.13
N VAL A 37 -5.76 -8.55 1.70
CA VAL A 37 -5.12 -9.90 1.68
C VAL A 37 -6.01 -10.96 2.32
N LYS A 38 -6.82 -10.57 3.31
CA LYS A 38 -7.79 -11.47 3.97
C LYS A 38 -9.11 -11.64 3.22
N LYS A 39 -9.38 -10.82 2.19
CA LYS A 39 -10.56 -10.98 1.32
C LYS A 39 -10.32 -12.10 0.31
N ASP A 40 -11.39 -12.73 -0.13
CA ASP A 40 -11.32 -13.63 -1.28
C ASP A 40 -11.57 -12.83 -2.57
N PHE A 41 -10.54 -12.71 -3.41
CA PHE A 41 -10.61 -12.04 -4.70
C PHE A 41 -9.61 -12.65 -5.68
N LYS A 42 -9.78 -12.41 -6.98
CA LYS A 42 -8.82 -12.82 -8.01
C LYS A 42 -8.51 -11.67 -8.94
N GLY A 43 -7.27 -11.20 -8.91
CA GLY A 43 -6.82 -10.08 -9.73
C GLY A 43 -5.69 -9.31 -9.07
N LEU A 44 -5.79 -7.98 -9.03
CA LEU A 44 -4.75 -7.10 -8.54
C LEU A 44 -5.23 -6.28 -7.33
N SER A 45 -4.47 -6.31 -6.23
CA SER A 45 -4.50 -5.26 -5.22
C SER A 45 -3.32 -4.33 -5.46
N PHE A 46 -3.57 -3.03 -5.62
CA PHE A 46 -2.55 -2.05 -5.94
C PHE A 46 -2.56 -0.93 -4.90
N LEU A 47 -1.50 -0.84 -4.10
CA LEU A 47 -1.32 0.14 -3.03
C LEU A 47 -0.28 1.20 -3.41
N ASN A 48 -0.56 2.46 -3.08
CA ASN A 48 0.45 3.52 -3.05
C ASN A 48 0.65 4.06 -1.62
N LEU A 49 1.89 4.00 -1.12
CA LEU A 49 2.33 4.53 0.18
C LEU A 49 2.95 5.94 0.00
N VAL A 50 2.11 6.97 0.06
CA VAL A 50 2.46 8.32 -0.41
C VAL A 50 3.29 9.15 0.58
N ASP A 51 3.34 8.79 1.88
CA ASP A 51 3.99 9.65 2.89
C ASP A 51 5.49 9.82 2.63
N PHE A 52 6.13 8.79 2.03
CA PHE A 52 7.52 8.83 1.59
C PHE A 52 7.81 10.06 0.73
N ASP A 53 6.94 10.36 -0.21
CA ASP A 53 7.06 11.51 -1.10
C ASP A 53 6.56 12.80 -0.44
N ALA A 54 5.31 12.79 0.04
CA ALA A 54 4.59 13.99 0.43
C ALA A 54 5.04 14.59 1.77
N LEU A 55 5.42 13.75 2.73
CA LEU A 55 5.80 14.20 4.08
C LEU A 55 7.31 14.31 4.25
N TYR A 56 8.09 13.45 3.60
CA TYR A 56 9.53 13.35 3.87
C TYR A 56 10.39 13.74 2.66
N GLY A 57 10.12 13.18 1.48
CA GLY A 57 10.91 13.39 0.26
C GLY A 57 10.93 14.84 -0.19
N HIS A 58 9.75 15.41 -0.49
CA HIS A 58 9.63 16.82 -0.91
C HIS A 58 10.15 17.81 0.14
N ARG A 59 10.09 17.46 1.42
CA ARG A 59 10.59 18.29 2.54
C ARG A 59 12.07 18.10 2.81
N ARG A 60 12.73 17.16 2.12
CA ARG A 60 14.14 16.77 2.33
C ARG A 60 14.44 16.36 3.78
N ASP A 61 13.47 15.76 4.44
CA ASP A 61 13.57 15.27 5.81
C ASP A 61 14.15 13.85 5.84
N LYS A 62 15.48 13.76 5.90
CA LYS A 62 16.18 12.47 5.88
C LYS A 62 15.85 11.59 7.10
N PRO A 63 15.88 12.11 8.34
CA PRO A 63 15.51 11.30 9.51
C PRO A 63 14.06 10.78 9.44
N GLY A 64 13.11 11.63 9.04
CA GLY A 64 11.71 11.22 8.88
C GLY A 64 11.53 10.15 7.81
N TYR A 65 12.19 10.31 6.66
CA TYR A 65 12.15 9.31 5.59
C TYR A 65 12.72 7.96 6.07
N ALA A 66 13.87 7.98 6.74
CA ALA A 66 14.50 6.77 7.25
C ALA A 66 13.63 6.06 8.28
N GLN A 67 12.92 6.80 9.14
CA GLN A 67 11.98 6.21 10.08
C GLN A 67 10.77 5.60 9.36
N ALA A 68 10.18 6.31 8.40
CA ALA A 68 9.05 5.78 7.63
C ALA A 68 9.39 4.48 6.88
N LEU A 69 10.64 4.35 6.40
CA LEU A 69 11.12 3.12 5.76
C LEU A 69 11.19 1.95 6.76
N LYS A 70 11.65 2.20 7.99
CA LYS A 70 11.67 1.18 9.05
C LYS A 70 10.25 0.79 9.46
N ASP A 71 9.36 1.77 9.63
CA ASP A 71 7.96 1.50 9.99
C ASP A 71 7.27 0.65 8.91
N PHE A 72 7.58 0.87 7.63
CA PHE A 72 7.12 0.01 6.54
C PHE A 72 7.72 -1.40 6.60
N ASP A 73 9.04 -1.51 6.80
CA ASP A 73 9.75 -2.80 6.90
C ASP A 73 9.20 -3.66 8.05
N GLU A 74 8.91 -3.06 9.20
CA GLU A 74 8.31 -3.75 10.35
C GLU A 74 6.94 -4.37 10.07
N ARG A 75 6.23 -3.90 9.03
CA ARG A 75 4.92 -4.43 8.60
C ARG A 75 5.03 -5.55 7.57
N LEU A 76 6.18 -5.72 6.91
CA LEU A 76 6.35 -6.75 5.87
C LEU A 76 6.21 -8.19 6.39
N PRO A 77 6.73 -8.57 7.57
CA PRO A 77 6.53 -9.93 8.08
C PRO A 77 5.06 -10.31 8.22
N GLU A 78 4.25 -9.40 8.77
CA GLU A 78 2.80 -9.59 8.92
C GLU A 78 2.13 -9.86 7.56
N LEU A 79 2.50 -9.09 6.53
CA LEU A 79 1.99 -9.26 5.18
C LEU A 79 2.37 -10.62 4.60
N LEU A 80 3.65 -10.97 4.65
CA LEU A 80 4.19 -12.21 4.08
C LEU A 80 3.57 -13.45 4.74
N ASP A 81 3.36 -13.42 6.06
CA ASP A 81 2.76 -14.53 6.82
C ASP A 81 1.27 -14.77 6.47
N ASN A 82 0.60 -13.78 5.87
CA ASN A 82 -0.81 -13.88 5.48
C ASN A 82 -1.02 -14.14 3.97
N MET A 83 0.06 -14.20 3.18
CA MET A 83 -0.04 -14.52 1.75
C MET A 83 -0.30 -16.01 1.52
N ARG A 84 -1.06 -16.33 0.48
CA ARG A 84 -1.27 -17.69 -0.01
C ARG A 84 -0.10 -18.14 -0.88
N GLU A 85 0.05 -19.44 -1.09
CA GLU A 85 1.13 -20.01 -1.91
C GLU A 85 1.11 -19.54 -3.37
N ASP A 86 -0.06 -19.13 -3.88
CA ASP A 86 -0.29 -18.66 -5.24
C ASP A 86 -0.32 -17.12 -5.37
N ASP A 87 -0.09 -16.39 -4.28
CA ASP A 87 0.01 -14.93 -4.29
C ASP A 87 1.40 -14.46 -4.73
N LEU A 88 1.45 -13.29 -5.39
CA LEU A 88 2.68 -12.61 -5.80
C LEU A 88 2.72 -11.19 -5.23
N LEU A 89 3.77 -10.89 -4.48
CA LEU A 89 4.07 -9.54 -4.01
C LEU A 89 5.12 -8.88 -4.91
N ILE A 90 4.84 -7.65 -5.33
CA ILE A 90 5.78 -6.80 -6.08
C ILE A 90 5.90 -5.46 -5.35
N ILE A 91 7.13 -5.06 -5.01
CA ILE A 91 7.46 -3.78 -4.38
C ILE A 91 8.36 -3.00 -5.32
N THR A 92 8.06 -1.72 -5.56
CA THR A 92 8.80 -0.83 -6.47
C THR A 92 8.75 0.63 -6.04
#